data_AF-A0A830F2Z1-F1
#
_entry.id   AF-A0A830F2Z1-F1
#
_cell.length_a   1.000
_cell.length_b   1.000
_cell.length_c   1.000
_cell.angle_alpha   90.00
_cell.angle_beta   90.00
_cell.angle_gamma   90.00
#
_symmetry.space_group_name_H-M   'P 1'
#
loop_
_entity.id
_entity.type
_entity.pdbx_description
1 polymer ?
#
loop_
_entity_poly.entity_id
_entity_poly.type
_entity_poly.pdbx_seq_one_letter_code
_entity_poly.pdbx_strand_id
1 'polypeptide(L)'
;MTARRYETPSGHHRVVLTACPARDCGVDLSGATKASAHIATHDPEDFGLSPLRDDLVDDVEPSPDAVDVEDGTQLSLNEVGV
;
A
#
# COMPACT_ATOMS: atom_id res chain seq x y z
N MET A 1 2.53 -0.32 -19.35
CA MET A 1 2.34 0.51 -18.15
C MET A 1 3.52 1.47 -18.02
N THR A 2 3.26 2.76 -17.94
CA THR A 2 4.29 3.81 -17.83
C THR A 2 4.08 4.56 -16.53
N ALA A 3 5.13 4.61 -15.70
CA ALA A 3 5.14 5.31 -14.43
C ALA A 3 6.38 6.20 -14.36
N ARG A 4 6.25 7.39 -13.79
CA ARG A 4 7.37 8.31 -13.58
C ARG A 4 7.69 8.38 -12.09
N ARG A 5 8.95 8.11 -11.76
CA ARG A 5 9.47 8.22 -10.40
C ARG A 5 10.15 9.58 -10.22
N TYR A 6 9.88 10.23 -9.10
CA TYR A 6 10.50 11.48 -8.70
C TYR A 6 10.99 11.38 -7.26
N GLU A 7 12.15 11.96 -6.98
CA GLU A 7 12.66 12.13 -5.63
C GLU A 7 12.26 13.50 -5.11
N THR A 8 11.68 13.56 -3.91
CA THR A 8 11.38 14.83 -3.25
C THR A 8 12.62 15.36 -2.54
N PRO A 9 12.70 16.68 -2.27
CA PRO A 9 13.81 17.26 -1.50
C PRO A 9 14.00 16.65 -0.11
N SER A 10 12.97 16.01 0.44
CA SER A 10 13.00 15.30 1.71
C SER A 10 13.53 13.86 1.61
N GLY A 11 13.94 13.42 0.42
CA GLY A 11 14.40 12.05 0.16
C GLY A 11 13.29 11.01 -0.03
N HIS A 12 12.03 11.43 -0.10
CA HIS A 12 10.92 10.51 -0.36
C HIS A 12 10.77 10.25 -1.87
N HIS A 13 10.55 8.99 -2.25
CA HIS A 13 10.22 8.66 -3.63
C HIS A 13 8.70 8.76 -3.85
N ARG A 14 8.32 9.47 -4.90
CA ARG A 14 6.94 9.52 -5.39
C ARG A 14 6.86 8.86 -6.76
N VAL A 15 5.84 8.04 -6.96
CA VAL A 15 5.53 7.42 -8.25
C VAL A 15 4.23 8.01 -8.75
N VAL A 16 4.26 8.57 -9.96
CA VAL A 16 3.09 9.12 -10.64
C VAL A 16 2.76 8.23 -11.82
N LEU A 17 1.53 7.75 -11.86
CA LEU A 17 0.99 7.01 -13.00
C LEU A 17 0.72 8.00 -14.13
N THR A 18 1.27 7.74 -15.31
CA THR A 18 1.03 8.55 -16.52
C THR A 18 0.00 7.93 -17.46
N ALA A 19 -0.42 6.69 -17.20
CA ALA A 19 -1.47 6.02 -17.96
C ALA A 19 -2.29 5.12 -17.03
N CYS A 20 -3.56 4.89 -17.38
CA CYS A 20 -4.44 3.99 -16.65
C CYS A 20 -3.93 2.54 -16.77
N PRO A 21 -3.78 1.81 -15.65
CA PRO A 21 -3.27 0.44 -15.68
C PRO A 21 -4.33 -0.62 -16.04
N ALA A 22 -5.60 -0.25 -16.16
CA ALA A 22 -6.67 -1.16 -16.55
C ALA A 22 -6.39 -1.74 -17.97
N ARG A 23 -6.57 -3.06 -18.12
CA ARG A 23 -6.06 -3.84 -19.29
C ARG A 23 -6.55 -3.34 -20.65
N ASP A 24 -7.70 -2.67 -20.71
CA ASP A 24 -8.31 -2.17 -21.96
C ASP A 24 -8.61 -0.67 -21.94
N CYS A 25 -8.10 0.08 -20.95
CA CYS A 25 -8.48 1.48 -20.79
C CYS A 25 -7.65 2.45 -21.67
N GLY A 26 -6.33 2.36 -21.59
CA GLY A 26 -5.42 3.17 -22.41
C GLY A 26 -5.46 4.70 -22.18
N VAL A 27 -6.24 5.19 -21.20
CA VAL A 27 -6.35 6.62 -20.90
C VAL A 27 -5.03 7.18 -20.39
N ASP A 28 -4.59 8.29 -20.99
CA ASP A 28 -3.43 9.04 -20.49
C ASP A 28 -3.82 9.84 -19.24
N LEU A 29 -3.01 9.68 -18.19
CA LEU A 29 -3.15 10.34 -16.90
C LEU A 29 -2.10 11.44 -16.71
N SER A 30 -1.30 11.74 -17.74
CA SER A 30 -0.21 12.71 -17.69
C SER A 30 -0.78 14.12 -17.53
N GLY A 31 -0.88 14.59 -16.29
CA GLY A 31 -1.48 15.89 -15.97
C GLY A 31 -2.97 15.83 -15.59
N ALA A 32 -3.52 14.62 -15.44
CA ALA A 32 -4.89 14.46 -14.98
C ALA A 32 -4.99 14.79 -13.48
N THR A 33 -5.57 15.96 -13.14
CA THR A 33 -5.97 16.30 -11.76
C THR A 33 -7.01 15.35 -11.18
N LYS A 34 -7.60 14.49 -12.03
CA LYS A 34 -8.67 13.55 -11.70
C LYS A 34 -8.28 12.08 -11.91
N ALA A 35 -6.99 11.75 -11.91
CA ALA A 35 -6.53 10.36 -12.09
C ALA A 35 -7.22 9.39 -11.12
N SER A 36 -7.35 9.75 -9.85
CA SER A 36 -8.04 8.92 -8.84
C SER A 36 -9.54 8.75 -9.13
N ALA A 37 -10.20 9.81 -9.61
CA ALA A 37 -11.63 9.74 -9.95
C ALA A 37 -11.87 8.87 -11.19
N HIS A 38 -10.95 8.87 -12.15
CA HIS A 38 -10.98 7.95 -13.27
C HIS A 38 -10.73 6.50 -12.83
N ILE A 39 -9.74 6.25 -11.98
CA ILE A 39 -9.44 4.89 -11.47
C ILE A 39 -10.66 4.31 -10.74
N ALA A 40 -11.42 5.13 -10.03
CA ALA A 40 -12.63 4.71 -9.32
C ALA A 40 -13.80 4.28 -10.24
N THR A 41 -13.71 4.45 -11.56
CA THR A 41 -14.73 3.96 -12.50
C THR A 41 -14.46 2.55 -13.02
N HIS A 42 -13.33 1.93 -12.63
CA HIS A 42 -12.96 0.58 -13.04
C HIS A 42 -13.26 -0.42 -11.93
N ASP A 43 -13.59 -1.64 -12.32
CA ASP A 43 -13.69 -2.75 -11.38
C ASP A 43 -12.29 -3.25 -10.99
N PRO A 44 -12.10 -3.84 -9.80
CA PRO A 44 -10.81 -4.42 -9.40
C PRO A 44 -10.25 -5.43 -10.41
N GLU A 45 -11.14 -6.17 -11.08
CA GLU A 45 -10.80 -7.18 -12.08
C GLU A 45 -10.15 -6.56 -13.34
N ASP A 46 -10.46 -5.30 -13.67
CA ASP A 46 -9.83 -4.57 -14.78
C ASP A 46 -8.32 -4.38 -14.56
N PHE A 47 -7.90 -4.38 -13.29
CA PHE A 47 -6.51 -4.31 -12.86
C PHE A 47 -5.88 -5.70 -12.63
N GLY A 48 -6.62 -6.79 -12.88
CA GLY A 48 -6.19 -8.15 -12.57
C GLY A 48 -6.15 -8.45 -11.08
N LEU A 49 -6.87 -7.67 -10.26
CA LEU A 49 -7.02 -7.94 -8.84
C LEU A 49 -8.23 -8.86 -8.65
N SER A 50 -7.98 -10.04 -8.10
CA SER A 50 -9.08 -10.89 -7.63
C SER A 50 -9.73 -10.24 -6.42
N PRO A 51 -11.06 -10.36 -6.26
CA PRO A 51 -11.74 -9.94 -5.03
C PRO A 51 -11.04 -10.54 -3.81
N LEU A 52 -10.78 -9.71 -2.80
CA LEU A 52 -10.35 -10.22 -1.50
C LEU A 52 -11.42 -11.19 -1.02
N ARG A 53 -11.07 -12.46 -0.81
CA ARG A 53 -11.99 -13.41 -0.20
C ARG A 53 -12.25 -12.97 1.23
N ASP A 54 -13.52 -12.78 1.58
CA ASP A 54 -13.99 -12.54 2.95
C ASP A 54 -13.75 -13.74 3.89
N ASP A 55 -13.29 -14.88 3.38
CA ASP A 55 -13.01 -16.10 4.15
C ASP A 55 -11.74 -16.04 5.03
N LEU A 56 -11.10 -14.88 5.20
CA LEU A 56 -10.06 -14.67 6.22
C LEU A 56 -10.66 -14.18 7.54
N VAL A 57 -11.77 -14.77 7.97
CA VAL A 57 -12.08 -14.90 9.40
C VAL A 57 -11.42 -16.19 9.88
N ASP A 58 -10.09 -16.18 9.96
CA ASP A 58 -9.36 -17.21 10.68
C ASP A 58 -9.63 -16.96 12.16
N ASP A 59 -10.53 -17.77 12.71
CA ASP A 59 -10.66 -18.01 14.14
C ASP A 59 -9.31 -18.57 14.62
N VAL A 60 -8.32 -17.69 14.75
CA VAL A 60 -7.10 -18.00 15.50
C VAL A 60 -7.53 -18.05 16.95
N GLU A 61 -8.01 -19.22 17.39
CA GLU A 61 -7.96 -19.56 18.80
C GLU A 61 -6.51 -19.33 19.25
N PRO A 62 -6.24 -18.48 20.26
CA PRO A 62 -4.89 -18.30 20.77
C PRO A 62 -4.44 -19.64 21.32
N SER A 63 -3.56 -20.32 20.58
CA SER A 63 -2.96 -21.56 21.06
C SER A 63 -2.19 -21.27 22.35
N PRO A 64 -2.49 -21.95 23.48
CA PRO A 64 -1.91 -21.63 24.78
C PRO A 64 -0.42 -22.01 24.92
N ASP A 65 0.19 -22.56 23.87
CA ASP A 65 1.61 -22.96 23.82
C ASP A 65 2.49 -21.90 23.12
N ALA A 66 2.19 -20.62 23.35
CA ALA A 66 3.16 -19.56 23.09
C ALA A 66 4.30 -19.71 24.10
N VAL A 67 5.31 -20.47 23.71
CA VAL A 67 6.58 -20.57 24.42
C VAL A 67 7.12 -19.16 24.71
N ASP A 68 7.30 -18.91 25.99
CA ASP A 68 7.94 -17.73 26.56
C ASP A 68 9.35 -17.58 25.96
N VAL A 69 9.56 -16.53 25.18
CA VAL A 69 10.90 -16.08 24.78
C VAL A 69 11.18 -14.80 25.56
N GLU A 70 11.57 -14.94 26.82
CA GLU A 70 12.35 -13.90 27.48
C GLU A 70 13.72 -13.80 26.78
N ASP A 71 14.05 -12.63 26.21
CA ASP A 71 15.26 -11.87 26.58
C ASP A 71 15.42 -10.57 25.76
N GLY A 72 15.41 -9.45 26.49
CA GLY A 72 16.45 -8.44 26.33
C GLY A 72 16.41 -7.50 25.12
N THR A 73 15.50 -6.53 25.10
CA THR A 73 15.89 -5.19 24.59
C THR A 73 15.20 -4.08 25.38
N GLN A 74 15.88 -3.57 26.40
CA GLN A 74 15.53 -2.29 27.05
C GLN A 74 15.68 -1.17 26.01
N LEU A 75 14.57 -0.62 25.53
CA LEU A 75 14.57 0.68 24.87
C LEU A 75 14.70 1.76 25.95
N SER A 76 15.94 2.16 26.25
CA SER A 76 16.20 3.38 27.02
C SER A 76 15.62 4.57 26.26
N LEU A 77 14.50 5.10 26.74
CA LEU A 77 14.05 6.45 26.39
C LEU A 77 15.04 7.45 26.97
N ASN A 78 15.91 8.00 26.13
CA ASN A 78 16.64 9.22 26.48
C ASN A 78 15.65 10.39 26.47
N GLU A 79 15.30 10.81 27.68
CA GLU A 79 15.03 12.17 28.18
C GLU A 79 14.93 13.28 27.10
N VAL A 80 13.71 13.83 26.92
CA VAL A 80 13.50 15.13 26.29
C VAL A 80 13.63 16.19 27.39
N GLY A 81 14.76 16.91 27.39
CA GLY A 81 14.89 18.19 28.08
C GLY A 81 14.59 19.34 27.13
N VAL A 82 13.59 20.17 27.47
CA VAL A 82 13.55 21.65 27.39
C VAL A 82 12.45 22.13 28.32
#